data_AF-A0A7K1SRK6-F1
#
_entry.id   AF-A0A7K1SRK6-F1
#
_cell.length_a   1.000
_cell.length_b   1.000
_cell.length_c   1.000
_cell.angle_alpha   90.00
_cell.angle_beta   90.00
_cell.angle_gamma   90.00
#
_symmetry.space_group_name_H-M   'P 1'
#
loop_
_entity.id
_entity.type
_entity.pdbx_description
1 polymer ?
#
loop_
_entity_poly.entity_id
_entity_poly.type
_entity_poly.pdbx_seq_one_letter_code
_entity_poly.pdbx_strand_id
1 'polypeptide(L)'
;MNINLLNKYDIKFINTIFLNENVKRIDSPNKYLNQFITDSRTVEEANDLLNAINKVCKGNTKKLIGISLTLLAIEITQHDVKLYDEPDFNSSDDPIFTMPTNDFKTIVEDWIEFLSSTPLSI
;
A
#
# COMPACT_ATOMS: atom_id res chain seq x y z
N MET A 1 5.10 -13.47 -5.07
CA MET A 1 4.85 -13.01 -3.68
C MET A 1 6.04 -13.30 -2.77
N ASN A 2 6.48 -12.30 -1.99
CA ASN A 2 7.55 -12.41 -1.01
C ASN A 2 7.02 -12.83 0.37
N ILE A 3 6.86 -14.14 0.56
CA ILE A 3 6.27 -14.74 1.78
C ILE A 3 6.98 -14.31 3.07
N ASN A 4 8.31 -14.13 3.04
CA ASN A 4 9.06 -13.72 4.22
C ASN A 4 8.68 -12.30 4.67
N LEU A 5 8.46 -11.40 3.72
CA LEU A 5 8.05 -10.03 4.01
C LEU A 5 6.59 -9.98 4.48
N LEU A 6 5.70 -10.71 3.82
CA LEU A 6 4.30 -10.78 4.23
C LEU A 6 4.17 -11.33 5.66
N ASN A 7 4.94 -12.37 6.00
CA ASN A 7 4.97 -12.91 7.36
C ASN A 7 5.56 -11.92 8.38
N LYS A 8 6.57 -11.12 8.01
CA LYS A 8 7.15 -10.08 8.89
C LYS A 8 6.09 -9.08 9.37
N TYR A 9 5.15 -8.73 8.51
CA TYR A 9 4.09 -7.76 8.79
C TYR A 9 2.72 -8.40 9.08
N ASP A 10 2.66 -9.74 9.18
CA ASP A 10 1.43 -10.53 9.28
C ASP A 10 0.38 -10.11 8.22
N ILE A 11 0.83 -9.92 6.99
CA ILE A 11 0.02 -9.52 5.84
C ILE A 11 -0.55 -10.75 5.15
N LYS A 12 -1.85 -10.69 4.84
CA LYS A 12 -2.57 -11.65 4.00
C LYS A 12 -3.31 -10.90 2.89
N PHE A 13 -3.33 -11.47 1.70
CA PHE A 13 -4.22 -11.00 0.64
C PHE A 13 -5.41 -11.94 0.52
N ILE A 14 -6.60 -11.37 0.47
CA ILE A 14 -7.86 -12.10 0.57
C ILE A 14 -8.80 -11.70 -0.56
N ASN A 15 -9.52 -12.70 -1.07
CA ASN A 15 -10.71 -12.50 -1.90
C ASN A 15 -11.92 -12.62 -0.96
N THR A 16 -12.74 -11.58 -0.90
CA THR A 16 -14.00 -11.59 -0.14
C THR A 16 -15.16 -11.27 -1.07
N ILE A 17 -16.35 -11.74 -0.74
CA ILE A 17 -17.58 -11.32 -1.42
C ILE A 17 -18.16 -10.14 -0.66
N PHE A 18 -18.41 -9.02 -1.34
CA PHE A 18 -19.08 -7.86 -0.79
C PHE A 18 -20.13 -7.37 -1.79
N LEU A 19 -21.39 -7.24 -1.36
CA LEU A 19 -22.51 -6.88 -2.24
C LEU A 19 -22.59 -7.71 -3.53
N ASN A 20 -22.35 -9.03 -3.41
CA ASN A 20 -22.28 -9.99 -4.52
C ASN A 20 -21.14 -9.80 -5.53
N GLU A 21 -20.16 -8.95 -5.22
CA GLU A 21 -18.96 -8.76 -6.02
C GLU A 21 -17.73 -9.36 -5.33
N ASN A 22 -16.83 -9.94 -6.11
CA ASN A 22 -15.53 -10.38 -5.61
C ASN A 22 -14.64 -9.16 -5.40
N VAL A 23 -14.29 -8.89 -4.14
CA VAL A 23 -13.43 -7.78 -3.73
C VAL A 23 -12.13 -8.34 -3.19
N LYS A 24 -11.01 -7.84 -3.73
CA LYS A 24 -9.66 -8.10 -3.23
C LYS A 24 -9.34 -7.13 -2.11
N ARG A 25 -8.79 -7.62 -1.00
CA ARG A 25 -8.34 -6.80 0.12
C ARG A 25 -7.03 -7.32 0.69
N ILE A 26 -6.32 -6.44 1.38
CA ILE A 26 -5.21 -6.77 2.27
C ILE A 26 -5.72 -6.82 3.71
N ASP A 27 -5.22 -7.78 4.48
CA ASP A 27 -5.45 -7.91 5.92
C ASP A 27 -4.10 -7.96 6.65
N SER A 28 -4.00 -7.23 7.75
CA SER A 28 -2.82 -7.14 8.61
C SER A 28 -3.20 -6.51 9.95
N PRO A 29 -2.35 -6.60 10.99
CA PRO A 29 -2.56 -5.90 12.26
C PRO A 29 -2.67 -4.37 12.12
N ASN A 30 -2.13 -3.77 11.05
CA ASN A 30 -2.22 -2.34 10.82
C ASN A 30 -3.38 -1.98 9.88
N LYS A 31 -4.49 -1.52 10.45
CA LYS A 31 -5.69 -1.12 9.69
C LYS A 31 -5.44 -0.01 8.64
N TYR A 32 -4.49 0.88 8.88
CA TYR A 32 -4.20 2.02 7.99
C TYR A 32 -3.42 1.57 6.76
N LEU A 33 -2.48 0.64 6.94
CA LEU A 33 -1.82 -0.04 5.82
C LEU A 33 -2.86 -0.81 4.99
N ASN A 34 -3.78 -1.52 5.66
CA ASN A 34 -4.83 -2.29 4.96
C ASN A 34 -5.68 -1.36 4.09
N GLN A 35 -6.12 -0.25 4.67
CA GLN A 35 -6.93 0.76 4.01
C GLN A 35 -6.18 1.41 2.84
N PHE A 36 -4.94 1.86 3.05
CA PHE A 36 -4.15 2.52 2.02
C PHE A 36 -3.89 1.62 0.81
N ILE A 37 -3.45 0.37 1.02
CA ILE A 37 -3.18 -0.56 -0.09
C ILE A 37 -4.48 -0.98 -0.79
N THR A 38 -5.57 -1.20 -0.03
CA THR A 38 -6.88 -1.54 -0.62
C THR A 38 -7.46 -0.40 -1.46
N ASP A 39 -7.06 0.85 -1.24
CA ASP A 39 -7.48 1.99 -2.07
C ASP A 39 -6.90 1.94 -3.50
N SER A 40 -5.78 1.23 -3.72
CA SER A 40 -5.31 0.88 -5.06
C SER A 40 -6.02 -0.39 -5.54
N ARG A 41 -7.25 -0.25 -6.01
CA ARG A 41 -8.18 -1.36 -6.29
C ARG A 41 -7.88 -2.07 -7.61
N THR A 42 -7.24 -1.37 -8.53
CA THR A 42 -6.91 -1.86 -9.87
C THR A 42 -5.41 -2.03 -10.05
N VAL A 43 -5.04 -2.91 -11.00
CA VAL A 43 -3.64 -3.11 -11.38
C VAL A 43 -3.01 -1.80 -11.88
N GLU A 44 -3.79 -0.95 -12.55
CA GLU A 44 -3.34 0.36 -13.03
C GLU A 44 -2.99 1.31 -11.87
N GLU A 45 -3.91 1.51 -10.92
CA GLU A 45 -3.67 2.35 -9.73
C GLU A 45 -2.47 1.86 -8.91
N ALA A 46 -2.34 0.54 -8.71
CA ALA A 46 -1.23 -0.05 -7.98
C ALA A 46 0.11 0.12 -8.73
N ASN A 47 0.12 0.03 -10.06
CA ASN A 47 1.30 0.33 -10.87
C ASN A 47 1.68 1.82 -10.83
N ASP A 48 0.72 2.73 -10.81
CA ASP A 48 0.98 4.16 -10.66
C ASP A 48 1.66 4.46 -9.32
N LEU A 49 1.18 3.85 -8.23
CA LEU A 49 1.82 3.92 -6.93
C LEU A 49 3.26 3.35 -6.97
N LEU A 50 3.45 2.17 -7.57
CA LEU A 50 4.78 1.56 -7.71
C LEU A 50 5.74 2.44 -8.52
N ASN A 51 5.25 3.06 -9.59
CA ASN A 51 6.02 3.99 -10.41
C ASN A 51 6.43 5.23 -9.61
N ALA A 52 5.54 5.75 -8.77
CA ALA A 52 5.81 6.85 -7.85
C ALA A 52 6.91 6.48 -6.83
N ILE A 53 6.79 5.31 -6.18
CA ILE A 53 7.79 4.79 -5.24
C ILE A 53 9.15 4.64 -5.93
N ASN A 54 9.18 4.07 -7.14
CA ASN A 54 10.42 3.88 -7.90
C ASN A 54 11.11 5.20 -8.25
N LYS A 55 10.39 6.29 -8.49
CA LYS A 55 10.99 7.62 -8.69
C LYS A 55 11.70 8.12 -7.44
N VAL A 56 11.13 7.86 -6.26
CA VAL A 56 11.75 8.21 -4.97
C VAL A 56 12.99 7.35 -4.73
N CYS A 57 12.88 6.03 -4.87
CA CYS A 57 14.01 5.10 -4.70
C CYS A 57 15.19 5.40 -5.64
N LYS A 58 14.91 5.84 -6.88
CA LYS A 58 15.96 6.23 -7.85
C LYS A 58 16.58 7.61 -7.56
N GLY A 59 16.03 8.37 -6.61
CA GLY A 59 16.47 9.73 -6.31
C GLY A 59 16.01 10.78 -7.31
N ASN A 60 15.08 10.46 -8.21
CA ASN A 60 14.49 11.43 -9.13
C ASN A 60 13.60 12.43 -8.39
N THR A 61 13.03 12.00 -7.26
CA THR A 61 12.23 12.83 -6.36
C THR A 61 12.69 12.57 -4.93
N LYS A 62 12.89 13.62 -4.12
CA LYS A 62 13.32 13.47 -2.71
C LYS A 62 12.23 12.86 -1.82
N LYS A 63 10.98 13.22 -2.09
CA LYS A 63 9.80 12.86 -1.29
C LYS A 63 8.55 12.91 -2.15
N LEU A 64 7.64 11.98 -1.93
CA LEU A 64 6.29 12.00 -2.48
C LEU A 64 5.27 12.16 -1.35
N ILE A 65 4.27 13.00 -1.58
CA ILE A 65 3.11 13.12 -0.70
C ILE A 65 1.88 12.75 -1.52
N GLY A 66 0.99 11.95 -0.94
CA GLY A 66 -0.28 11.59 -1.55
C GLY A 66 -1.40 11.53 -0.53
N ILE A 67 -2.63 11.50 -1.02
CA ILE A 67 -3.83 11.27 -0.22
C ILE A 67 -4.57 10.11 -0.87
N SER A 68 -4.96 9.11 -0.08
CA SER A 68 -5.71 7.95 -0.56
C SER A 68 -7.20 8.27 -0.74
N LEU A 69 -7.96 7.36 -1.36
CA LEU A 69 -9.41 7.53 -1.54
C LEU A 69 -10.17 7.66 -0.21
N THR A 70 -9.61 7.09 0.85
CA THR A 70 -10.18 7.11 2.20
C THR A 70 -9.53 8.17 3.10
N LEU A 71 -8.91 9.19 2.49
CA LEU A 71 -8.34 10.37 3.15
C LEU A 71 -7.13 10.10 4.04
N LEU A 72 -6.44 8.97 3.87
CA LEU A 72 -5.14 8.77 4.51
C LEU A 72 -4.06 9.52 3.74
N ALA A 73 -3.27 10.31 4.46
CA ALA A 73 -2.08 10.90 3.89
C ALA A 73 -0.90 9.92 3.94
N ILE A 74 -0.07 9.96 2.90
CA ILE A 74 1.17 9.19 2.81
C ILE A 74 2.33 10.12 2.50
N GLU A 75 3.46 9.89 3.16
CA GLU A 75 4.76 10.47 2.83
C GLU A 75 5.72 9.33 2.48
N ILE A 76 6.33 9.38 1.30
CA ILE A 76 7.31 8.39 0.83
C ILE A 76 8.65 9.07 0.62
N THR A 77 9.67 8.64 1.34
CA THR A 77 11.06 9.05 1.17
C THR A 77 11.89 7.87 0.65
N GLN A 78 13.20 8.07 0.46
CA GLN A 78 14.09 6.96 0.06
C GLN A 78 14.20 5.86 1.12
N HIS A 79 13.96 6.19 2.38
CA HIS A 79 14.19 5.29 3.51
C HIS A 79 12.89 4.77 4.09
N ASP A 80 11.92 5.68 4.29
CA ASP A 80 10.70 5.40 5.02
C ASP A 80 9.45 5.84 4.27
N VAL A 81 8.39 5.09 4.51
CA VAL A 81 7.01 5.38 4.20
C VAL A 81 6.29 5.65 5.49
N LYS A 82 5.57 6.76 5.55
CA LYS A 82 4.79 7.20 6.71
C LYS A 82 3.34 7.38 6.30
N LEU A 83 2.42 6.91 7.13
CA LEU A 83 0.99 7.17 7.00
C LEU A 83 0.54 8.14 8.09
N TYR A 84 -0.49 8.90 7.77
CA TYR A 84 -1.17 9.87 8.63
C TYR A 84 -2.68 9.70 8.44
N ASP A 85 -3.45 9.85 9.52
CA ASP A 85 -4.91 9.70 9.51
C ASP A 85 -5.65 10.97 9.09
N GLU A 86 -4.92 12.08 8.94
CA GLU A 86 -5.44 13.36 8.51
C GLU A 86 -4.83 13.79 7.16
N PRO A 87 -5.66 14.18 6.17
CA PRO A 87 -5.18 14.59 4.84
C PRO A 87 -4.44 15.93 4.85
N ASP A 88 -4.64 16.76 5.88
CA ASP A 88 -4.00 18.05 6.11
C ASP A 88 -2.78 17.97 7.06
N PHE A 89 -2.20 16.77 7.21
CA PHE A 89 -1.02 16.56 8.05
C PHE A 89 0.12 17.53 7.75
N ASN A 90 0.82 17.92 8.81
CA ASN A 90 2.15 18.51 8.71
C ASN A 90 3.20 17.40 8.76
N SER A 91 4.28 17.52 7.99
CA SER A 91 5.39 16.56 8.05
C SER A 91 6.10 16.53 9.42
N SER A 92 5.81 17.50 10.30
CA SER A 92 6.22 17.49 11.72
C SER A 92 5.34 16.63 12.62
N ASP A 93 4.15 16.22 12.17
CA ASP A 93 3.23 15.43 12.97
C ASP A 93 3.73 13.99 13.09
N ASP A 94 3.35 13.33 14.18
CA ASP A 94 3.74 11.94 14.42
C ASP A 94 2.97 11.02 13.47
N PRO A 95 3.67 10.16 12.70
CA PRO A 95 3.00 9.23 11.81
C PRO A 95 2.32 8.11 12.59
N ILE A 96 1.10 7.74 12.18
CA ILE A 96 0.35 6.62 12.78
C ILE A 96 0.95 5.25 12.40
N PHE A 97 1.74 5.22 11.33
CA PHE A 97 2.46 4.04 10.88
C PHE A 97 3.70 4.45 10.10
N THR A 98 4.80 3.74 10.31
CA THR A 98 6.04 3.92 9.55
C THR A 98 6.60 2.56 9.16
N MET A 99 7.11 2.45 7.94
CA MET A 99 7.83 1.27 7.48
C MET A 99 8.91 1.62 6.47
N PRO A 100 9.92 0.75 6.26
CA PRO A 100 10.93 0.98 5.24
C PRO A 100 10.32 1.04 3.83
N THR A 101 10.78 1.99 3.00
CA THR A 101 10.30 2.18 1.62
C THR A 101 10.48 0.92 0.77
N ASN A 102 11.57 0.18 0.96
CA ASN A 102 11.79 -1.07 0.23
C ASN A 102 10.78 -2.16 0.61
N ASP A 103 10.40 -2.25 1.88
CA ASP A 103 9.39 -3.20 2.33
C ASP A 103 8.02 -2.82 1.76
N PHE A 104 7.66 -1.53 1.84
CA PHE A 104 6.42 -1.02 1.25
C PHE A 104 6.35 -1.28 -0.26
N LYS A 105 7.46 -1.01 -0.98
CA LYS A 105 7.58 -1.28 -2.41
C LYS A 105 7.27 -2.75 -2.72
N THR A 106 7.88 -3.70 -2.00
CA THR A 106 7.66 -5.12 -2.24
C THR A 106 6.23 -5.55 -1.90
N ILE A 107 5.60 -4.96 -0.87
CA ILE A 107 4.17 -5.18 -0.60
C ILE A 107 3.30 -4.71 -1.77
N VAL A 108 3.61 -3.55 -2.37
CA VAL A 108 2.89 -3.03 -3.55
C VAL A 108 3.10 -3.94 -4.78
N GLU A 109 4.33 -4.46 -4.98
CA GLU A 109 4.61 -5.44 -6.05
C GLU A 109 3.80 -6.73 -5.86
N ASP A 110 3.77 -7.27 -4.65
CA ASP A 110 3.00 -8.48 -4.32
C ASP A 110 1.48 -8.23 -4.42
N TRP A 111 1.03 -7.00 -4.11
CA TRP A 111 -0.37 -6.58 -4.30
C TRP A 111 -0.76 -6.54 -5.78
N ILE A 112 0.10 -6.02 -6.66
CA ILE A 112 -0.13 -6.03 -8.12
C ILE A 112 -0.25 -7.45 -8.65
N GLU A 113 0.62 -8.36 -8.19
CA GLU A 113 0.54 -9.80 -8.54
C GLU A 113 -0.79 -10.39 -8.07
N PHE A 114 -1.20 -10.10 -6.82
CA PHE A 114 -2.47 -10.56 -6.29
C PHE A 114 -3.66 -10.01 -7.08
N LEU A 115 -3.69 -8.71 -7.42
CA LEU A 115 -4.74 -8.09 -8.22
C LEU A 115 -4.85 -8.71 -9.62
N SER A 116 -3.71 -9.07 -10.21
CA SER A 116 -3.64 -9.70 -11.54
C SER A 116 -4.04 -11.17 -11.55
N SER A 117 -3.99 -11.85 -10.39
CA SER A 117 -4.40 -13.26 -10.31
C SER A 117 -5.90 -13.42 -10.60
N THR A 118 -6.27 -14.45 -11.38
CA THR A 118 -7.68 -14.79 -11.56
C THR A 118 -8.27 -15.20 -10.21
N PRO A 119 -9.48 -14.72 -9.83
CA PRO A 119 -10.15 -15.26 -8.65
C PRO A 119 -10.25 -16.77 -8.82
N LEU A 120 -9.76 -17.54 -7.84
CA LEU A 120 -9.98 -18.98 -7.85
C LEU A 120 -11.49 -19.21 -7.89
N SER A 121 -11.98 -19.76 -9.01
CA SER A 121 -13.35 -20.25 -9.10
C SER A 121 -13.53 -21.30 -8.01
N ILE A 122 -14.34 -20.99 -7.01
CA ILE A 122 -14.79 -21.96 -5.99
C ILE A 122 -15.92 -22.78 -6.59
#